data_AF-A0A382TSH1-F1
#
_entry.id   AF-A0A382TSH1-F1
#
_cell.length_a   1.000
_cell.length_b   1.000
_cell.length_c   1.000
_cell.angle_alpha   90.00
_cell.angle_beta   90.00
_cell.angle_gamma   90.00
#
_symmetry.space_group_name_H-M   'P 1'
#
loop_
_entity.id
_entity.type
_entity.pdbx_description
1 polymer ?
#
loop_
_entity_poly.entity_id
_entity_poly.type
_entity_poly.pdbx_seq_one_letter_code
_entity_poly.pdbx_strand_id
1 'polypeptide(L)' 'MKVIMDLCVVPLGVGVSVSRYIAVCEQILSEAGLKIGMHAYGTNIEGE' A
#
# COMPACT_ATOMS: atom_id res chain seq x y z
N MET A 1 -11.56 3.92 -16.19
CA MET A 1 -10.48 4.20 -17.16
C MET A 1 -9.25 3.55 -16.57
N LYS A 2 -8.51 2.66 -17.24
CA LYS A 2 -7.43 1.96 -16.52
C LYS A 2 -6.31 2.91 -16.10
N VAL A 3 -6.08 3.01 -14.80
CA VAL A 3 -5.04 3.83 -14.18
C VAL A 3 -4.06 2.96 -13.39
N ILE A 4 -2.85 3.48 -13.24
CA ILE A 4 -1.84 2.94 -12.35
C ILE A 4 -1.43 4.05 -11.39
N MET A 5 -1.36 3.75 -10.10
CA MET A 5 -0.79 4.65 -9.10
C MET A 5 0.30 3.96 -8.30
N ASP A 6 1.23 4.75 -7.79
CA ASP A 6 2.17 4.34 -6.73
C ASP A 6 1.73 4.98 -5.40
N LEU A 7 1.55 4.14 -4.38
CA LEU A 7 1.13 4.54 -3.05
C LEU A 7 2.26 4.33 -2.04
N CYS A 8 2.69 5.42 -1.40
CA CYS A 8 3.63 5.38 -0.28
C CYS A 8 2.96 5.93 0.98
N VAL A 9 2.88 5.09 2.02
CA VAL A 9 2.30 5.46 3.33
C VAL A 9 3.44 5.58 4.35
N VAL A 10 3.53 6.73 5.02
CA VAL A 10 4.52 6.99 6.07
C VAL A 10 3.80 7.24 7.39
N PRO A 11 3.69 6.23 8.28
CA PRO A 11 3.10 6.40 9.60
C PRO A 11 3.92 7.38 10.45
N LEU A 12 3.26 8.38 11.04
CA LEU A 12 3.90 9.36 11.91
C LEU A 12 3.52 9.10 13.37
N GLY A 13 4.48 9.27 14.29
CA GLY A 13 4.24 9.16 15.74
C GLY A 13 4.17 7.74 16.31
N VAL A 14 4.54 6.71 15.54
CA VAL A 14 4.41 5.29 15.93
C VAL A 14 5.75 4.58 16.19
N GLY A 15 6.85 5.34 16.27
CA GLY A 15 8.21 4.81 16.41
C GLY A 15 8.85 4.42 15.07
N VAL A 16 9.95 3.67 15.12
CA VAL A 16 10.79 3.36 13.94
C VAL A 16 10.32 2.14 13.16
N SER A 17 9.65 1.19 13.82
CA SER A 17 9.17 -0.02 13.18
C SER A 17 7.74 0.18 12.70
N VAL A 18 7.58 0.38 11.40
CA VAL A 18 6.27 0.67 10.78
C VAL A 18 5.66 -0.54 10.06
N SER A 19 6.36 -1.68 10.01
CA SER A 19 5.98 -2.85 9.19
C SER A 19 4.57 -3.36 9.46
N ARG A 20 4.12 -3.36 10.73
CA ARG A 20 2.76 -3.76 11.09
C ARG A 20 1.69 -2.87 10.46
N TYR A 21 1.94 -1.57 10.37
CA TYR A 21 0.99 -0.63 9.76
C TYR A 21 0.93 -0.83 8.25
N ILE A 22 2.09 -1.03 7.62
CA ILE A 22 2.17 -1.30 6.18
C ILE A 22 1.51 -2.62 5.81
N ALA A 23 1.68 -3.67 6.61
CA ALA A 23 1.00 -4.96 6.42
C ALA A 23 -0.53 -4.82 6.45
N VAL A 24 -1.08 -3.97 7.32
CA VAL A 24 -2.52 -3.69 7.34
C VAL A 24 -2.97 -2.94 6.09
N CYS A 25 -2.17 -2.00 5.58
CA CYS A 25 -2.48 -1.33 4.31
C CYS A 25 -2.56 -2.33 3.15
N GLU A 26 -1.63 -3.28 3.06
CA GLU A 26 -1.63 -4.33 2.03
C GLU A 26 -2.87 -5.23 2.11
N GLN A 27 -3.28 -5.62 3.32
CA GLN A 27 -4.51 -6.37 3.54
C GLN A 27 -5.75 -5.59 3.05
N ILE A 28 -5.88 -4.31 3.43
CA ILE A 28 -7.00 -3.46 3.01
C ILE A 28 -7.08 -3.34 1.49
N LEU A 29 -5.94 -3.13 0.82
CA LEU A 29 -5.90 -3.01 -0.64
C LEU A 29 -6.26 -4.33 -1.34
N SER A 30 -5.80 -5.45 -0.78
CA SER A 30 -6.12 -6.79 -1.27
C SER A 30 -7.61 -7.12 -1.09
N GLU A 31 -8.19 -6.80 0.07
CA GLU A 31 -9.61 -6.98 0.38
C GLU A 31 -10.51 -6.08 -0.49
N ALA A 32 -10.01 -4.92 -0.92
CA ALA A 32 -10.69 -4.06 -1.87
C ALA A 32 -10.71 -4.62 -3.31
N GLY A 33 -10.08 -5.78 -3.56
CA GLY A 33 -10.04 -6.42 -4.87
C GLY A 33 -9.12 -5.72 -5.87
N LEU A 34 -8.19 -4.89 -5.39
CA LEU A 34 -7.24 -4.18 -6.24
C LEU A 34 -6.08 -5.07 -6.64
N LYS A 35 -5.59 -4.90 -7.87
CA LYS A 35 -4.33 -5.53 -8.30
C LYS A 35 -3.17 -4.71 -7.75
N ILE A 36 -2.44 -5.28 -6.78
CA ILE A 36 -1.34 -4.59 -6.09
C ILE A 36 0.01 -5.28 -6.29
N GLY A 37 1.09 -4.52 -6.19
CA GLY A 37 2.46 -5.01 -6.16
C GLY A 37 3.33 -4.18 -5.23
N MET A 38 3.73 -4.75 -4.09
CA MET A 38 4.62 -4.06 -3.14
C MET A 38 6.07 -4.04 -3.62
N HIS A 39 6.77 -2.96 -3.29
CA HIS A 39 8.22 -2.81 -3.46
C HIS A 39 8.82 -2.02 -2.28
N ALA A 40 10.13 -1.84 -2.29
CA ALA A 40 10.86 -1.22 -1.17
C ALA A 40 10.46 0.23 -0.86
N TYR A 41 9.76 0.93 -1.77
CA TYR A 41 9.41 2.34 -1.63
C TYR A 41 7.90 2.62 -1.69
N GLY A 42 7.06 1.60 -1.81
CA GLY A 42 5.64 1.82 -2.05
C GLY A 42 4.91 0.58 -2.52
N THR A 43 3.72 0.79 -3.06
CA THR A 43 2.86 -0.23 -3.62
C THR A 43 2.25 0.29 -4.92
N ASN A 44 2.55 -0.39 -6.02
CA ASN A 44 1.87 -0.16 -7.28
C ASN A 44 0.45 -0.72 -7.18
N ILE A 45 -0.53 0.04 -7.66
CA ILE A 45 -1.95 -0.35 -7.69
C ILE A 45 -2.47 -0.10 -9.11
N GLU A 46 -3.12 -1.09 -9.70
CA GLU A 46 -3.79 -1.01 -11.00
C GLU A 46 -5.31 -1.13 -10.82
N GLY A 47 -6.08 -0.26 -11.48
CA GLY A 47 -7.54 -0.21 -11.32
C GLY A 47 -8.25 0.71 -12.33
N GLU A 48 -9.54 0.95 -12.12
CA GLU A 48 -10.40 1.82 -12.94
C GLU A 48 -10.48 3.27 -12.48
#